data_AF-A0A293LXH1-F1
#
_entry.id   AF-A0A293LXH1-F1
#
_cell.length_a   1.000
_cell.length_b   1.000
_cell.length_c   1.000
_cell.angle_alpha   90.00
_cell.angle_beta   90.00
_cell.angle_gamma   90.00
#
_symmetry.space_group_name_H-M   'P 1'
#
loop_
_entity.id
_entity.type
_entity.pdbx_description
1 polymer ?
#
loop_
_entity_poly.entity_id
_entity_poly.type
_entity_poly.pdbx_seq_one_letter_code
_entity_poly.pdbx_strand_id
1 'polypeptide(L)'
;MVHELLKINNNRVNLSQVPGLAKDLQDIVLSEDNDDFYADNMYRNFGEIGSNIKDLMDNFQRKTQSQQKVESIADMKAFVEAYPQFKKLQGAVTKHVTLMGELSRLVGAHCLLEVSEVEQELTCRTDHSDLLRASSNLEQ
;
A
#
# COMPACT_ATOMS: atom_id res chain seq x y z
N MET A 1 8.45 3.38 -6.67
CA MET A 1 7.32 2.42 -6.70
C MET A 1 5.93 3.03 -6.94
N VAL A 2 5.22 3.68 -5.99
CA VAL A 2 3.83 4.16 -6.27
C VAL A 2 3.78 5.11 -7.47
N HIS A 3 4.64 6.13 -7.50
CA HIS A 3 4.71 7.06 -8.64
C HIS A 3 5.15 6.38 -9.95
N GLU A 4 5.95 5.34 -9.85
CA GLU A 4 6.49 4.63 -11.00
C GLU A 4 5.41 3.78 -11.68
N LEU A 5 4.69 2.98 -10.90
CA LEU A 5 3.71 2.01 -11.38
C LEU A 5 2.30 2.60 -11.56
N LEU A 6 1.89 3.54 -10.69
CA LEU A 6 0.52 4.06 -10.65
C LEU A 6 0.41 5.55 -10.95
N LYS A 7 1.55 6.26 -11.07
CA LYS A 7 1.66 7.71 -11.26
C LYS A 7 0.97 8.53 -10.17
N ILE A 8 1.77 9.32 -9.46
CA ILE A 8 1.25 10.34 -8.54
C ILE A 8 1.18 11.66 -9.30
N ASN A 9 0.00 12.26 -9.36
CA ASN A 9 -0.23 13.58 -9.94
C ASN A 9 -0.95 14.47 -8.93
N ASN A 10 -0.35 15.59 -8.51
CA ASN A 10 -0.89 16.49 -7.50
C ASN A 10 -1.39 15.74 -6.24
N ASN A 11 -0.52 14.87 -5.68
CA ASN A 11 -0.82 14.05 -4.51
C ASN A 11 -2.00 13.08 -4.70
N ARG A 12 -2.37 12.76 -5.93
CA ARG A 12 -3.45 11.82 -6.26
C ARG A 12 -2.96 10.65 -7.10
N VAL A 13 -3.58 9.50 -6.88
CA VAL A 13 -3.37 8.26 -7.63
C VAL A 13 -4.72 7.80 -8.18
N ASN A 14 -4.77 7.59 -9.48
CA ASN A 14 -5.99 7.14 -10.16
C ASN A 14 -5.96 5.61 -10.32
N LEU A 15 -6.92 4.95 -9.69
CA LEU A 15 -7.13 3.49 -9.75
C LEU A 15 -8.40 3.12 -10.53
N SER A 16 -8.91 3.99 -11.40
CA SER A 16 -10.13 3.72 -12.20
C SER A 16 -10.01 2.49 -13.11
N GLN A 17 -8.78 2.10 -13.46
CA GLN A 17 -8.50 0.92 -14.28
C GLN A 17 -8.49 -0.39 -13.48
N VAL A 18 -8.51 -0.32 -12.14
CA VAL A 18 -8.51 -1.50 -11.28
C VAL A 18 -9.92 -2.06 -11.16
N PRO A 19 -10.18 -3.30 -11.62
CA PRO A 19 -11.52 -3.87 -11.60
C PRO A 19 -11.99 -4.15 -10.16
N GLY A 20 -13.26 -3.90 -9.89
CA GLY A 20 -13.89 -4.24 -8.60
C GLY A 20 -13.71 -3.21 -7.49
N LEU A 21 -13.06 -2.07 -7.74
CA LEU A 21 -12.98 -0.99 -6.75
C LEU A 21 -14.26 -0.16 -6.69
N ALA A 22 -14.65 0.19 -5.46
CA ALA A 22 -15.70 1.16 -5.20
C ALA A 22 -15.28 2.55 -5.72
N LYS A 23 -16.25 3.38 -6.13
CA LYS A 23 -15.99 4.68 -6.79
C LYS A 23 -15.13 5.62 -5.95
N ASP A 24 -15.28 5.57 -4.63
CA ASP A 24 -14.53 6.34 -3.64
C ASP A 24 -13.06 5.91 -3.51
N LEU A 25 -12.71 4.71 -3.99
CA LEU A 25 -11.34 4.17 -3.99
C LEU A 25 -10.64 4.30 -5.35
N GLN A 26 -11.33 4.84 -6.37
CA GLN A 26 -10.75 5.04 -7.71
C GLN A 26 -9.86 6.29 -7.79
N ASP A 27 -9.97 7.23 -6.87
CA ASP A 27 -9.08 8.38 -6.75
C ASP A 27 -8.62 8.52 -5.30
N ILE A 28 -7.35 8.21 -5.07
CA ILE A 28 -6.75 8.17 -3.75
C ILE A 28 -5.82 9.35 -3.56
N VAL A 29 -6.01 10.09 -2.47
CA VAL A 29 -5.10 11.15 -2.04
C VAL A 29 -3.98 10.58 -1.16
N LEU A 30 -2.73 10.89 -1.50
CA LEU A 30 -1.51 10.59 -0.75
C LEU A 30 -0.83 11.89 -0.33
N SER A 31 -0.96 12.24 0.95
CA SER A 31 -0.48 13.50 1.52
C SER A 31 0.22 13.22 2.85
N GLU A 32 1.50 13.57 2.95
CA GLU A 32 2.29 13.44 4.17
C GLU A 32 1.66 14.19 5.35
N ASP A 33 1.22 15.44 5.12
CA ASP A 33 0.64 16.29 6.17
C ASP A 33 -0.68 15.76 6.80
N ASN A 34 -1.38 14.86 6.11
CA ASN A 34 -2.74 14.44 6.49
C ASN A 34 -2.86 12.93 6.75
N ASP A 35 -1.80 12.16 6.50
CA ASP A 35 -1.79 10.71 6.53
C ASP A 35 -0.51 10.20 7.21
N ASP A 36 -0.58 10.05 8.54
CA ASP A 36 0.55 9.65 9.38
C ASP A 36 1.17 8.32 8.89
N PHE A 37 0.33 7.38 8.46
CA PHE A 37 0.81 6.10 7.91
C PHE A 37 1.61 6.31 6.63
N TYR A 38 1.15 7.17 5.72
CA TYR A 38 1.89 7.48 4.51
C TYR A 38 3.22 8.17 4.83
N ALA A 39 3.23 9.16 5.73
CA ALA A 39 4.44 9.87 6.14
C ALA A 39 5.51 8.91 6.67
N ASP A 40 5.14 7.97 7.53
CA ASP A 40 6.07 7.00 8.12
C ASP A 40 6.60 5.96 7.12
N ASN A 41 5.89 5.75 6.00
CA ASN A 41 6.14 4.66 5.06
C ASN A 41 6.61 5.10 3.66
N MET A 42 6.54 6.40 3.31
CA MET A 42 6.77 6.86 1.94
C MET A 42 8.18 6.56 1.40
N TYR A 43 9.17 6.36 2.28
CA TYR A 43 10.56 6.04 1.93
C TYR A 43 10.98 4.61 2.33
N ARG A 44 10.04 3.78 2.81
CA ARG A 44 10.32 2.40 3.19
C ARG A 44 10.38 1.50 1.95
N ASN A 45 11.11 0.39 2.06
CA ASN A 45 11.15 -0.59 0.97
C ASN A 45 9.84 -1.40 0.90
N PHE A 46 9.61 -2.07 -0.23
CA PHE A 46 8.35 -2.78 -0.50
C PHE A 46 8.04 -3.88 0.54
N GLY A 47 9.04 -4.61 1.03
CA GLY A 47 8.87 -5.63 2.05
C GLY A 47 8.48 -5.06 3.42
N GLU A 48 9.15 -3.98 3.83
CA GLU A 48 8.83 -3.25 5.07
C GLU A 48 7.39 -2.69 5.03
N ILE A 49 6.99 -2.08 3.90
CA ILE A 49 5.61 -1.58 3.73
C ILE A 49 4.60 -2.71 3.88
N GLY A 50 4.87 -3.89 3.30
CA GLY A 50 4.02 -5.07 3.43
C GLY A 50 3.81 -5.50 4.89
N SER A 51 4.89 -5.51 5.70
CA SER A 51 4.80 -5.79 7.13
C SER A 51 4.00 -4.71 7.88
N ASN A 52 4.27 -3.43 7.60
CA ASN A 52 3.61 -2.33 8.28
C ASN A 52 2.10 -2.25 7.97
N ILE A 53 1.69 -2.61 6.75
CA ILE A 53 0.27 -2.73 6.38
C ILE A 53 -0.41 -3.87 7.13
N LYS A 54 0.28 -4.99 7.32
CA LYS A 54 -0.23 -6.10 8.14
C LYS A 54 -0.47 -5.64 9.58
N ASP A 55 0.48 -4.92 10.17
CA ASP A 55 0.35 -4.38 11.53
C ASP A 55 -0.80 -3.37 11.64
N LEU A 56 -0.98 -2.52 10.62
CA LEU A 56 -2.11 -1.59 10.51
C LEU A 56 -3.45 -2.34 10.48
N MET A 57 -3.54 -3.42 9.69
CA MET A 57 -4.73 -4.27 9.58
C MET A 57 -5.03 -4.99 10.90
N ASP A 58 -4.03 -5.54 11.56
CA ASP A 58 -4.16 -6.24 12.84
C ASP A 58 -4.62 -5.27 13.95
N ASN A 59 -4.09 -4.04 13.97
CA ASN A 59 -4.54 -2.99 14.90
C ASN A 59 -6.01 -2.63 14.68
N PHE A 60 -6.41 -2.46 13.42
CA PHE A 60 -7.81 -2.17 13.07
C PHE A 60 -8.76 -3.31 13.49
N GLN A 61 -8.37 -4.57 13.27
CA GLN A 61 -9.17 -5.72 13.71
C GLN A 61 -9.36 -5.75 15.23
N ARG A 62 -8.29 -5.55 16.01
CA ARG A 62 -8.36 -5.49 17.48
C ARG A 62 -9.30 -4.38 17.97
N LYS A 63 -9.18 -3.17 17.40
CA LYS A 63 -10.06 -2.04 17.74
C LYS A 63 -11.52 -2.30 17.36
N THR A 64 -11.76 -2.90 16.20
CA THR A 64 -13.12 -3.26 15.74
C THR A 64 -13.78 -4.24 16.71
N GLN A 65 -13.08 -5.30 17.13
CA GLN A 65 -13.60 -6.27 18.10
C GLN A 65 -13.92 -5.63 19.46
N SER A 66 -13.07 -4.69 19.91
CA SER A 66 -13.31 -3.98 21.17
C SER A 66 -14.54 -3.06 21.13
N GLN A 67 -14.86 -2.49 19.97
CA GLN A 67 -16.00 -1.58 19.80
C GLN A 67 -17.34 -2.28 19.55
N GLN A 68 -17.36 -3.60 19.30
CA GLN A 68 -18.61 -4.35 19.09
C GLN A 68 -19.44 -4.57 20.36
N LYS A 69 -18.85 -4.39 21.55
CA LYS A 69 -19.53 -4.59 22.84
C LYS A 69 -19.95 -3.26 23.44
N VAL A 70 -21.13 -2.76 23.05
CA VAL A 70 -21.76 -1.59 23.68
C VAL A 70 -22.92 -2.11 24.54
N GLU A 71 -22.67 -2.29 25.84
CA GLU A 71 -23.62 -2.91 26.78
C GLU A 71 -24.19 -1.90 27.79
N SER A 72 -23.61 -0.71 27.90
CA SER A 72 -24.05 0.35 28.81
C SER A 72 -24.07 1.76 28.19
N ILE A 73 -24.70 2.72 28.88
CA ILE A 73 -24.69 4.14 28.49
C ILE A 73 -23.28 4.73 28.55
N ALA A 74 -22.45 4.28 29.50
CA ALA A 74 -21.05 4.70 29.58
C ALA A 74 -20.27 4.24 28.34
N ASP A 75 -20.52 3.01 27.87
CA ASP A 75 -19.89 2.47 26.65
C ASP A 75 -20.34 3.24 25.40
N MET A 76 -21.61 3.62 25.31
CA MET A 76 -22.10 4.48 24.22
C MET A 76 -21.35 5.81 24.16
N LYS A 77 -21.10 6.44 25.32
CA LYS A 77 -20.34 7.69 25.38
C LYS A 77 -18.90 7.50 24.90
N ALA A 78 -18.20 6.49 25.43
CA ALA A 78 -16.83 6.17 25.03
C ALA A 78 -16.72 5.81 23.53
N PHE A 79 -17.71 5.11 22.99
CA PHE A 79 -17.77 4.79 21.57
C PHE A 79 -17.89 6.05 20.71
N VAL A 80 -18.82 6.97 21.04
CA VAL A 80 -19.00 8.22 20.30
C VAL A 80 -17.74 9.08 20.35
N GLU A 81 -17.06 9.15 21.51
CA GLU A 81 -15.79 9.87 21.66
C GLU A 81 -14.66 9.26 20.81
N ALA A 82 -14.60 7.93 20.69
CA ALA A 82 -13.57 7.23 19.92
C ALA A 82 -13.89 7.09 18.42
N TYR A 83 -15.15 7.28 18.01
CA TYR A 83 -15.63 7.03 16.65
C TYR A 83 -14.87 7.81 15.55
N PRO A 84 -14.55 9.10 15.70
CA PRO A 84 -13.80 9.84 14.69
C PRO A 84 -12.41 9.22 14.42
N GLN A 85 -11.71 8.80 15.47
CA GLN A 85 -10.41 8.14 15.34
C GLN A 85 -10.55 6.76 14.69
N PHE A 86 -11.58 6.00 15.04
CA PHE A 86 -11.89 4.72 14.39
C PHE A 86 -12.15 4.90 12.89
N LYS A 87 -12.89 5.94 12.50
CA LYS A 87 -13.12 6.27 11.09
C LYS A 87 -11.85 6.67 10.35
N LYS A 88 -10.96 7.46 10.96
CA LYS A 88 -9.63 7.78 10.38
C LYS A 88 -8.83 6.50 10.13
N LEU A 89 -8.79 5.59 11.11
CA LEU A 89 -8.09 4.32 10.99
C LEU A 89 -8.70 3.43 9.90
N GLN A 90 -10.04 3.31 9.85
CA GLN A 90 -10.74 2.57 8.80
C GLN A 90 -10.34 3.08 7.40
N GLY A 91 -10.35 4.41 7.21
CA GLY A 91 -9.97 5.03 5.94
C GLY A 91 -8.51 4.76 5.55
N ALA A 92 -7.59 4.86 6.51
CA ALA A 92 -6.18 4.55 6.28
C ALA A 92 -5.97 3.08 5.87
N VAL A 93 -6.59 2.15 6.59
CA VAL A 93 -6.54 0.71 6.26
C VAL A 93 -7.07 0.45 4.86
N THR A 94 -8.28 0.91 4.55
CA THR A 94 -8.89 0.69 3.23
C THR A 94 -8.01 1.27 2.12
N LYS A 95 -7.49 2.48 2.30
CA LYS A 95 -6.64 3.16 1.31
C LYS A 95 -5.35 2.38 1.05
N HIS A 96 -4.58 2.11 2.10
CA HIS A 96 -3.23 1.55 1.97
C HIS A 96 -3.25 0.07 1.61
N VAL A 97 -4.23 -0.70 2.07
CA VAL A 97 -4.44 -2.09 1.63
C VAL A 97 -4.81 -2.13 0.15
N THR A 98 -5.66 -1.23 -0.33
CA THR A 98 -6.03 -1.17 -1.76
C THR A 98 -4.82 -0.86 -2.64
N LEU A 99 -4.04 0.15 -2.27
CA LEU A 99 -2.81 0.50 -3.00
C LEU A 99 -1.80 -0.66 -3.00
N MET A 100 -1.58 -1.29 -1.84
CA MET A 100 -0.65 -2.42 -1.74
C MET A 100 -1.11 -3.63 -2.54
N GLY A 101 -2.42 -3.91 -2.55
CA GLY A 101 -3.01 -4.96 -3.37
C GLY A 101 -2.72 -4.74 -4.86
N GLU A 102 -2.90 -3.50 -5.33
CA GLU A 102 -2.62 -3.17 -6.74
C GLU A 102 -1.11 -3.19 -7.06
N LEU A 103 -0.25 -2.67 -6.17
CA LEU A 103 1.20 -2.77 -6.34
C LEU A 103 1.65 -4.23 -6.41
N SER A 104 1.16 -5.08 -5.50
CA SER A 104 1.47 -6.52 -5.48
C SER A 104 1.04 -7.20 -6.79
N ARG A 105 -0.16 -6.86 -7.30
CA ARG A 105 -0.66 -7.35 -8.58
C ARG A 105 0.28 -6.96 -9.74
N LEU A 106 0.72 -5.70 -9.79
CA LEU A 106 1.62 -5.21 -10.85
C LEU A 106 3.03 -5.82 -10.75
N VAL A 107 3.57 -5.96 -9.54
CA VAL A 107 4.85 -6.64 -9.30
C VAL A 107 4.83 -8.07 -9.84
N GLY A 108 3.77 -8.82 -9.52
CA GLY A 108 3.62 -10.20 -10.00
C GLY A 108 3.33 -10.29 -11.50
N ALA A 109 2.50 -9.39 -12.05
CA ALA A 109 2.12 -9.41 -13.46
C ALA A 109 3.28 -9.07 -14.41
N HIS A 110 4.29 -8.35 -13.93
CA HIS A 110 5.42 -7.88 -14.73
C HIS A 110 6.76 -8.45 -14.26
N CYS A 111 6.77 -9.44 -13.37
CA CYS A 111 7.99 -10.06 -12.82
C CYS A 111 9.01 -9.00 -12.35
N LEU A 112 8.52 -7.97 -11.62
CA LEU A 112 9.33 -6.78 -11.33
C LEU A 112 10.47 -7.06 -10.35
N LEU A 113 10.44 -8.17 -9.61
CA LEU A 113 11.54 -8.54 -8.72
C LEU A 113 12.75 -9.01 -9.54
N GLU A 114 12.51 -9.85 -10.54
CA GLU A 114 13.53 -10.36 -11.46
C GLU A 114 14.07 -9.24 -12.35
N VAL A 115 13.18 -8.37 -12.87
CA VAL A 115 13.58 -7.19 -13.63
C VAL A 115 14.46 -6.27 -12.77
N SER A 116 14.05 -5.98 -11.53
CA SER A 116 14.82 -5.11 -10.64
C SER A 116 16.19 -5.70 -10.28
N GLU A 117 16.30 -7.02 -10.15
CA GLU A 117 17.57 -7.71 -9.92
C GLU A 117 18.55 -7.47 -11.09
N VAL A 118 18.08 -7.69 -12.32
CA VAL A 118 18.89 -7.48 -13.53
C VAL A 118 19.29 -6.01 -13.70
N GLU A 119 18.38 -5.06 -13.43
CA GLU A 119 18.68 -3.63 -13.47
C GLU A 119 19.77 -3.24 -12.47
N GLN A 120 19.68 -3.77 -11.24
CA GLN A 120 20.69 -3.54 -10.20
C GLN A 120 22.04 -4.14 -10.61
N GLU A 121 22.04 -5.34 -11.16
CA GLU A 121 23.25 -6.01 -11.60
C GLU A 121 23.91 -5.27 -12.78
N LEU A 122 23.12 -4.81 -13.77
CA LEU A 122 23.61 -3.99 -14.88
C LEU A 122 24.24 -2.67 -14.42
N THR A 123 23.65 -2.05 -13.41
CA THR A 123 24.11 -0.75 -12.90
C THR A 123 25.33 -0.89 -11.99
N CYS A 124 25.45 -2.02 -11.27
CA CYS A 124 26.47 -2.22 -10.23
C CYS A 124 27.65 -3.12 -10.66
N ARG A 125 27.51 -3.96 -11.71
CA ARG A 125 28.56 -4.89 -12.17
C ARG A 125 29.10 -4.53 -13.56
N THR A 126 30.40 -4.76 -13.75
CA THR A 126 31.16 -4.39 -14.96
C THR A 126 31.24 -5.49 -16.03
N ASP A 127 30.85 -6.74 -15.73
CA ASP A 127 30.91 -7.85 -16.68
C ASP A 127 29.53 -8.12 -17.30
N HIS A 128 29.33 -7.63 -18.52
CA HIS A 128 28.03 -7.56 -19.20
C HIS A 128 27.63 -8.86 -19.92
N SER A 129 28.51 -9.86 -19.92
CA SER A 129 28.37 -11.10 -20.70
C SER A 129 27.25 -12.01 -20.19
N ASP A 130 27.15 -12.17 -18.87
CA ASP A 130 26.15 -13.04 -18.23
C ASP A 130 24.77 -12.36 -18.13
N LEU A 131 24.74 -11.04 -18.03
CA LEU A 131 23.53 -10.19 -18.02
C LEU A 131 22.71 -10.29 -19.31
N LEU A 132 23.37 -10.39 -20.47
CA LEU A 132 22.70 -10.55 -21.77
C LEU A 132 21.90 -11.85 -21.87
N ARG A 133 22.33 -12.91 -21.18
CA ARG A 133 21.62 -14.20 -21.14
C ARG A 133 20.40 -14.14 -20.23
N ALA A 134 20.50 -13.47 -19.08
CA ALA A 134 19.40 -13.31 -18.15
C ALA A 134 18.25 -12.46 -18.73
N SER A 135 18.58 -11.33 -19.37
CA SER A 135 17.60 -10.45 -20.04
C SER A 135 16.83 -11.15 -21.16
N SER A 136 17.51 -11.95 -21.98
CA SER A 136 16.87 -12.72 -23.07
C SER A 136 15.79 -13.70 -22.59
N ASN A 137 15.89 -14.17 -21.33
CA ASN A 137 14.92 -15.10 -20.74
C ASN A 137 13.71 -14.38 -20.13
N LEU A 138 13.79 -13.07 -19.88
CA LEU A 138 12.67 -12.25 -19.38
C LEU A 138 11.75 -11.77 -20.52
N GLU A 139 12.22 -11.81 -21.78
CA GLU A 139 11.45 -11.42 -22.96
C GLU A 139 10.56 -12.55 -23.55
N GLN A 140 10.63 -13.78 -22.99
CA GLN A 140 9.81 -14.94 -23.40
C GLN A 140 8.60 -15.13 -22.48
#